data_AF-A0A2Z6MX13-F1
#
_entry.id   AF-A0A2Z6MX13-F1
#
_cell.length_a   1.000
_cell.length_b   1.000
_cell.length_c   1.000
_cell.angle_alpha   90.00
_cell.angle_beta   90.00
_cell.angle_gamma   90.00
#
_symmetry.space_group_name_H-M   'P 1'
#
loop_
_entity.id
_entity.type
_entity.pdbx_description
1 polymer ?
#
loop_
_entity_poly.entity_id
_entity_poly.type
_entity_poly.pdbx_seq_one_letter_code
_entity_poly.pdbx_strand_id
1 'polypeptide(L)'
;MIFDSYGLERKKVETLLESTDYVVRGFKYRTPQVGESNLGVAPHADASFITILNQKVEGLEVKLKNGEWCVVWSNDRIPACAHRVFINSKIERYSTGLLSYAGKIMEPQEELVDKEEHPLRYKPFDHYGYLRFFLTEEALKCDSRIKTYCGI
;
A
#
# COMPACT_ATOMS: atom_id res chain seq x y z
N MET A 1 -15.11 -7.54 -9.67
CA MET A 1 -14.02 -6.66 -9.17
C MET A 1 -13.52 -7.18 -7.83
N ILE A 2 -12.36 -6.74 -7.32
CA ILE A 2 -11.80 -7.22 -6.03
C ILE A 2 -12.83 -7.13 -4.90
N PHE A 3 -13.61 -6.05 -4.85
CA PHE A 3 -14.66 -5.86 -3.84
C PHE A 3 -15.76 -6.92 -3.91
N ASP A 4 -16.23 -7.27 -5.11
CA ASP A 4 -17.28 -8.26 -5.32
C ASP A 4 -16.83 -9.67 -4.88
N SER A 5 -15.54 -10.00 -5.06
CA SER A 5 -15.01 -11.32 -4.63
C SER A 5 -14.99 -11.49 -3.12
N TYR A 6 -15.11 -10.39 -2.37
CA TYR A 6 -15.21 -10.38 -0.91
C TYR A 6 -16.65 -10.16 -0.43
N GLY A 7 -17.64 -10.17 -1.33
CA GLY A 7 -19.06 -10.06 -0.98
C GLY A 7 -19.48 -8.71 -0.42
N LEU A 8 -18.71 -7.65 -0.73
CA LEU A 8 -18.95 -6.33 -0.15
C LEU A 8 -20.14 -5.61 -0.78
N GLU A 9 -20.87 -4.88 0.05
CA GLU A 9 -21.95 -4.02 -0.42
C GLU A 9 -21.44 -2.94 -1.37
N ARG A 10 -22.06 -2.88 -2.56
CA ARG A 10 -21.70 -1.93 -3.62
C ARG A 10 -21.71 -0.48 -3.13
N LYS A 11 -22.65 -0.10 -2.26
CA LYS A 11 -22.74 1.25 -1.68
C LYS A 11 -21.48 1.62 -0.89
N LYS A 12 -20.91 0.70 -0.11
CA LYS A 12 -19.66 0.94 0.65
C LYS A 12 -18.48 1.19 -0.27
N VAL A 13 -18.42 0.46 -1.39
CA VAL A 13 -17.40 0.64 -2.44
C VAL A 13 -17.57 2.00 -3.12
N GLU A 14 -18.79 2.36 -3.50
CA GLU A 14 -19.09 3.65 -4.15
C GLU A 14 -18.71 4.83 -3.24
N THR A 15 -19.08 4.79 -1.96
CA THR A 15 -18.67 5.83 -0.99
C THR A 15 -17.14 5.92 -0.84
N LEU A 16 -16.42 4.78 -0.85
CA LEU A 16 -14.96 4.81 -0.82
C LEU A 16 -14.41 5.51 -2.07
N LEU A 17 -14.90 5.14 -3.25
CA LEU A 17 -14.47 5.73 -4.53
C LEU A 17 -14.75 7.24 -4.61
N GLU A 18 -15.93 7.69 -4.16
CA GLU A 18 -16.31 9.12 -4.13
C GLU A 18 -15.41 9.96 -3.22
N SER A 19 -14.94 9.37 -2.12
CA SER A 19 -14.03 10.02 -1.18
C SER A 19 -12.55 9.87 -1.53
N THR A 20 -12.22 9.19 -2.63
CA THR A 20 -10.83 8.85 -2.96
C THR A 20 -10.16 9.98 -3.76
N ASP A 21 -9.06 10.48 -3.23
CA ASP A 21 -8.14 11.35 -3.95
C ASP A 21 -7.13 10.54 -4.77
N TYR A 22 -6.74 11.06 -5.93
CA TYR A 22 -5.79 10.41 -6.82
C TYR A 22 -4.57 11.30 -7.09
N VAL A 23 -3.38 10.71 -6.96
CA VAL A 23 -2.12 11.37 -7.30
C VAL A 23 -1.42 10.61 -8.41
N VAL A 24 -1.13 11.29 -9.51
CA VAL A 24 -0.22 10.77 -10.54
C VAL A 24 1.20 11.15 -10.16
N ARG A 25 2.09 10.16 -10.08
CA ARG A 25 3.52 10.36 -9.80
C ARG A 25 4.37 9.79 -10.92
N GLY A 26 5.22 10.62 -11.50
CA GLY A 26 6.27 10.21 -12.43
C GLY A 26 7.56 9.87 -11.68
N PHE A 27 8.22 8.79 -12.08
CA PHE A 27 9.50 8.36 -11.54
C PHE A 27 10.52 8.23 -12.65
N LYS A 28 11.73 8.74 -12.40
CA LYS A 28 12.89 8.59 -13.26
C LYS A 28 14.01 7.95 -12.45
N TYR A 29 14.59 6.89 -12.98
CA TYR A 29 15.75 6.19 -12.41
C TYR A 29 16.90 6.24 -13.41
N ARG A 30 18.02 6.84 -13.00
CA ARG A 30 19.26 6.83 -13.78
C ARG A 30 19.92 5.46 -13.72
N THR A 31 20.84 5.20 -14.63
CA THR A 31 21.71 4.02 -14.55
C THR A 31 22.69 4.14 -13.36
N PRO A 32 23.02 3.04 -12.68
CA PRO A 32 24.05 3.03 -11.64
C PRO A 32 25.45 3.29 -12.22
N GLN A 33 26.31 3.96 -11.46
CA GLN A 33 27.72 4.17 -11.78
C GLN A 33 28.59 3.04 -11.22
N VAL A 34 29.85 2.97 -11.66
CA VAL A 34 30.80 1.97 -11.18
C VAL A 34 30.97 2.08 -9.66
N GLY A 35 30.74 0.98 -8.95
CA GLY A 35 30.81 0.92 -7.49
C GLY A 35 29.51 1.28 -6.76
N GLU A 36 28.46 1.72 -7.47
CA GLU A 36 27.14 1.95 -6.87
C GLU A 36 26.32 0.65 -6.78
N SER A 37 25.41 0.61 -5.79
CA SER A 37 24.39 -0.41 -5.71
C SER A 37 23.33 -0.22 -6.81
N ASN A 38 22.83 -1.32 -7.36
CA ASN A 38 21.70 -1.30 -8.29
C ASN A 38 20.34 -1.08 -7.59
N LEU A 39 20.31 -0.92 -6.27
CA LEU A 39 19.08 -0.66 -5.52
C LEU A 39 18.57 0.76 -5.81
N GLY A 40 17.50 0.87 -6.59
CA GLY A 40 16.86 2.16 -6.91
C GLY A 40 15.87 2.62 -5.85
N VAL A 41 15.06 1.69 -5.32
CA VAL A 41 14.15 1.96 -4.20
C VAL A 41 14.23 0.79 -3.23
N ALA A 42 14.42 1.07 -1.95
CA ALA A 42 14.45 0.07 -0.90
C ALA A 42 13.11 -0.70 -0.81
N PRO A 43 13.11 -1.95 -0.29
CA PRO A 43 11.88 -2.68 -0.05
C PRO A 43 10.90 -1.89 0.82
N HIS A 44 9.68 -1.72 0.33
CA HIS A 44 8.60 -1.03 1.05
C HIS A 44 7.23 -1.53 0.58
N ALA A 45 6.21 -1.20 1.34
CA ALA A 45 4.82 -1.23 0.89
C ALA A 45 4.34 0.21 0.73
N ASP A 46 3.45 0.44 -0.23
CA ASP A 46 2.82 1.74 -0.37
C ASP A 46 1.95 2.05 0.84
N ALA A 47 1.92 3.33 1.22
CA ALA A 47 0.96 3.84 2.20
C ALA A 47 -0.35 4.30 1.53
N SER A 48 -0.44 4.27 0.19
CA SER A 48 -1.69 4.46 -0.55
C SER A 48 -2.61 3.24 -0.40
N PHE A 49 -3.88 3.41 -0.77
CA PHE A 49 -4.86 2.32 -0.73
C PHE A 49 -4.66 1.34 -1.89
N ILE A 50 -4.65 1.84 -3.13
CA ILE A 50 -4.37 1.08 -4.35
C ILE A 50 -3.41 1.89 -5.23
N THR A 51 -2.42 1.22 -5.81
CA THR A 51 -1.51 1.81 -6.79
C THR A 51 -1.60 1.05 -8.12
N ILE A 52 -1.81 1.79 -9.22
CA ILE A 52 -1.67 1.28 -10.58
C ILE A 52 -0.36 1.81 -11.15
N LEU A 53 0.56 0.91 -11.50
CA LEU A 53 1.86 1.27 -12.03
C LEU A 53 1.97 0.93 -13.52
N ASN A 54 2.45 1.89 -14.31
CA ASN A 54 2.86 1.68 -15.69
C ASN A 54 4.40 1.79 -15.80
N GLN A 55 5.04 0.81 -16.44
CA GLN A 55 6.48 0.77 -16.66
C GLN A 55 6.78 0.17 -18.04
N LYS A 56 7.90 0.58 -18.66
CA LYS A 56 8.35 0.06 -19.96
C LYS A 56 9.60 -0.81 -19.89
N VAL A 57 10.27 -0.82 -18.74
CA VAL A 57 11.52 -1.55 -18.51
C VAL A 57 11.42 -2.29 -17.19
N GLU A 58 11.94 -3.50 -17.16
CA GLU A 58 11.98 -4.37 -15.99
C GLU A 58 12.77 -3.72 -14.83
N GLY A 59 12.51 -4.19 -13.61
CA GLY A 59 13.19 -3.71 -12.40
C GLY A 59 12.28 -3.59 -11.18
N LEU A 60 10.96 -3.59 -11.36
CA LEU A 60 10.04 -3.77 -10.24
C LEU A 60 10.11 -5.23 -9.77
N GLU A 61 10.43 -5.43 -8.50
CA GLU A 61 10.33 -6.74 -7.85
C GLU A 61 9.26 -6.69 -6.78
N VAL A 62 8.37 -7.68 -6.79
CA VAL A 62 7.28 -7.84 -5.83
C VAL A 62 7.61 -9.02 -4.93
N LYS A 63 7.56 -8.81 -3.62
CA LYS A 63 7.70 -9.88 -2.63
C LYS A 63 6.36 -10.61 -2.51
N LEU A 64 6.32 -11.85 -2.99
CA LEU A 64 5.17 -12.75 -2.86
C LEU A 64 4.98 -13.22 -1.40
N LYS A 65 3.78 -13.75 -1.07
CA LYS A 65 3.45 -14.00 0.32
C LYS A 65 4.21 -15.14 1.00
N ASN A 66 4.98 -14.78 2.04
CA ASN A 66 5.34 -15.67 3.16
C ASN A 66 5.39 -15.01 4.57
N GLY A 67 4.70 -13.87 4.83
CA GLY A 67 4.35 -13.47 6.21
C GLY A 67 4.22 -11.96 6.56
N GLU A 68 3.02 -11.40 6.37
CA GLU A 68 2.45 -10.10 6.86
C GLU A 68 2.59 -8.79 6.03
N TRP A 69 1.54 -7.94 6.10
CA TRP A 69 0.74 -7.45 4.94
C TRP A 69 0.02 -6.08 5.17
N CYS A 70 -0.74 -5.55 4.18
CA CYS A 70 -1.73 -4.44 4.30
C CYS A 70 -3.01 -5.07 4.81
N VAL A 71 -3.74 -4.32 5.63
CA VAL A 71 -4.39 -5.02 6.73
C VAL A 71 -5.67 -4.36 7.20
N VAL A 72 -5.87 -3.05 7.01
CA VAL A 72 -6.98 -2.39 7.72
C VAL A 72 -8.32 -2.56 7.04
N TRP A 73 -8.47 -2.05 5.81
CA TRP A 73 -9.76 -2.11 5.11
C TRP A 73 -10.22 -3.55 4.89
N SER A 74 -9.28 -4.47 4.65
CA SER A 74 -9.53 -5.89 4.43
C SER A 74 -9.51 -6.73 5.71
N ASN A 75 -9.27 -6.15 6.88
CA ASN A 75 -9.06 -6.85 8.15
C ASN A 75 -8.08 -8.05 8.03
N ASP A 76 -6.87 -7.79 7.52
CA ASP A 76 -5.77 -8.71 7.20
C ASP A 76 -5.98 -9.66 6.02
N ARG A 77 -7.13 -9.61 5.34
CA ARG A 77 -7.42 -10.55 4.24
C ARG A 77 -6.63 -10.25 2.96
N ILE A 78 -6.47 -8.98 2.58
CA ILE A 78 -5.79 -8.58 1.34
C ILE A 78 -4.46 -7.92 1.63
N PRO A 79 -3.35 -8.48 1.12
CA PRO A 79 -2.04 -7.92 1.38
C PRO A 79 -1.59 -6.61 0.76
N ALA A 80 -0.60 -6.01 1.44
CA ALA A 80 0.26 -4.97 0.92
C ALA A 80 1.27 -5.67 0.04
N CYS A 81 1.36 -5.24 -1.20
CA CYS A 81 2.44 -5.65 -2.06
C CYS A 81 3.74 -4.98 -1.59
N ALA A 82 4.55 -5.68 -0.79
CA ALA A 82 5.90 -5.24 -0.53
C ALA A 82 6.71 -5.36 -1.83
N HIS A 83 7.37 -4.30 -2.23
CA HIS A 83 8.04 -4.22 -3.50
C HIS A 83 9.30 -3.36 -3.40
N ARG A 84 10.19 -3.51 -4.37
CA ARG A 84 11.42 -2.73 -4.51
C ARG A 84 11.68 -2.44 -5.98
N VAL A 85 12.59 -1.50 -6.24
CA VAL A 85 13.07 -1.22 -7.59
C VAL A 85 14.55 -1.52 -7.67
N PHE A 86 14.91 -2.41 -8.57
CA PHE A 86 16.28 -2.77 -8.89
C PHE A 86 16.62 -2.33 -10.31
N ILE A 87 17.72 -1.59 -10.48
CA ILE A 87 18.10 -0.94 -11.73
C ILE A 87 19.11 -1.83 -12.45
N ASN A 88 18.61 -2.80 -13.23
CA ASN A 88 19.44 -3.70 -14.05
C ASN A 88 19.55 -3.28 -15.52
N SER A 89 18.88 -2.19 -15.89
CA SER A 89 18.85 -1.68 -17.25
C SER A 89 20.11 -0.85 -17.56
N LYS A 90 20.60 -0.96 -18.81
CA LYS A 90 21.66 -0.09 -19.37
C LYS A 90 21.12 1.27 -19.83
N ILE A 91 19.80 1.46 -19.79
CA ILE A 91 19.11 2.71 -20.09
C ILE A 91 18.34 3.21 -18.87
N GLU A 92 18.06 4.51 -18.84
CA GLU A 92 17.21 5.11 -17.79
C GLU A 92 15.82 4.45 -17.75
N ARG A 93 15.33 4.19 -16.54
CA ARG A 93 14.00 3.63 -16.32
C ARG A 93 13.02 4.74 -15.97
N TYR A 94 11.86 4.71 -16.61
CA TYR A 94 10.74 5.59 -16.33
C TYR A 94 9.52 4.75 -15.93
N SER A 95 8.79 5.23 -14.92
CA SER A 95 7.49 4.67 -14.56
C SER A 95 6.52 5.76 -14.11
N THR A 96 5.23 5.50 -14.26
CA THR A 96 4.16 6.37 -13.77
C THR A 96 3.27 5.56 -12.84
N GLY A 97 2.98 6.08 -11.66
CA GLY A 97 2.03 5.52 -10.71
C GLY A 97 0.79 6.40 -10.60
N LEU A 98 -0.39 5.78 -10.58
CA LEU A 98 -1.62 6.37 -10.08
C LEU A 98 -1.85 5.81 -8.67
N LEU A 99 -1.73 6.66 -7.66
CA LEU A 99 -1.85 6.31 -6.24
C LEU A 99 -3.19 6.83 -5.72
N SER A 100 -3.96 6.00 -5.02
CA SER A 100 -5.22 6.38 -4.40
C SER A 100 -5.09 6.59 -2.89
N TYR A 101 -5.71 7.66 -2.38
CA TYR A 101 -5.75 8.01 -0.97
C TYR A 101 -7.20 8.22 -0.55
N ALA A 102 -7.57 7.66 0.60
CA ALA A 102 -8.95 7.78 1.07
C ALA A 102 -9.12 9.09 1.84
N GLY A 103 -10.01 9.96 1.36
CA GLY A 103 -10.41 11.20 2.02
C GLY A 103 -11.49 11.01 3.09
N LYS A 104 -11.87 9.76 3.38
CA LYS A 104 -12.78 9.40 4.46
C LYS A 104 -12.07 8.60 5.55
N ILE A 105 -12.75 8.44 6.69
CA ILE A 105 -12.35 7.48 7.71
C ILE A 105 -12.33 6.07 7.13
N MET A 106 -11.21 5.39 7.33
CA MET A 106 -10.95 4.02 6.92
C MET A 106 -11.22 3.10 8.10
N GLU A 107 -11.94 2.00 7.86
CA GLU A 107 -12.29 1.03 8.88
C GLU A 107 -12.41 -0.38 8.30
N PRO A 108 -12.19 -1.43 9.10
CA PRO A 108 -12.50 -2.80 8.71
C PRO A 108 -13.96 -2.91 8.26
N GLN A 109 -14.20 -3.57 7.13
CA GLN A 109 -15.56 -3.84 6.66
C GLN A 109 -16.17 -4.96 7.50
N GLU A 110 -17.38 -4.76 8.02
CA GLU A 110 -18.07 -5.71 8.89
C GLU A 110 -18.21 -7.10 8.25
N GLU A 111 -18.42 -7.15 6.93
CA GLU A 111 -18.50 -8.38 6.14
C GLU A 111 -17.19 -9.20 6.15
N LEU A 112 -16.08 -8.60 6.56
CA LEU A 112 -14.75 -9.20 6.63
C LEU A 112 -14.32 -9.53 8.07
N VAL A 113 -15.19 -9.25 9.04
CA VAL A 113 -14.95 -9.51 10.46
C VAL A 113 -15.84 -10.66 10.92
N ASP A 114 -15.23 -11.67 11.53
CA ASP A 114 -15.94 -12.78 12.15
C ASP A 114 -15.32 -13.11 13.52
N LYS A 115 -16.06 -13.81 14.39
CA LYS A 115 -15.63 -14.04 15.77
C LYS A 115 -14.57 -15.15 15.91
N GLU A 116 -14.43 -16.02 14.91
CA GLU A 116 -13.66 -17.26 15.03
C GLU A 116 -12.30 -17.15 14.31
N GLU A 117 -12.32 -16.78 13.04
CA GLU A 117 -11.15 -16.79 12.15
C GLU A 117 -10.57 -15.38 11.93
N HIS A 118 -11.43 -14.36 11.84
CA HIS A 118 -11.03 -12.98 11.51
C HIS A 118 -11.63 -11.95 12.48
N PRO A 119 -11.22 -11.94 13.76
CA PRO A 119 -11.68 -10.94 14.72
C PRO A 119 -11.31 -9.53 14.27
N LEU A 120 -11.99 -8.52 14.79
CA LEU A 120 -11.67 -7.12 14.50
C LEU A 120 -10.24 -6.81 14.95
N ARG A 121 -9.38 -6.35 14.05
CA ARG A 121 -7.95 -6.07 14.33
C ARG A 121 -7.58 -4.60 14.38
N TYR A 122 -8.46 -3.73 13.89
CA TYR A 122 -8.18 -2.30 13.75
C TYR A 122 -9.35 -1.43 14.14
N LYS A 123 -9.03 -0.26 14.68
CA LYS A 123 -9.95 0.85 14.93
C LYS A 123 -10.11 1.69 13.66
N PRO A 124 -11.27 2.36 13.48
CA PRO A 124 -11.43 3.37 12.44
C PRO A 124 -10.33 4.45 12.53
N PHE A 125 -9.82 4.91 11.39
CA PHE A 125 -8.72 5.86 11.34
C PHE A 125 -8.79 6.84 10.17
N ASP A 126 -8.28 8.05 10.37
CA ASP A 126 -8.05 9.03 9.28
C ASP A 126 -6.82 8.62 8.47
N HIS A 127 -7.00 8.34 7.17
CA HIS A 127 -5.91 7.93 6.29
C HIS A 127 -4.85 9.02 6.16
N TYR A 128 -5.23 10.30 6.04
CA TYR A 128 -4.25 11.37 5.98
C TYR A 128 -3.51 11.56 7.31
N GLY A 129 -4.16 11.27 8.44
CA GLY A 129 -3.54 11.15 9.75
C GLY A 129 -2.49 10.05 9.79
N TYR A 130 -2.80 8.88 9.24
CA TYR A 130 -1.83 7.79 9.10
C TYR A 130 -0.64 8.21 8.24
N LEU A 131 -0.85 8.91 7.11
CA LEU A 131 0.25 9.41 6.28
C LEU A 131 1.17 10.39 7.02
N ARG A 132 0.60 11.25 7.88
CA ARG A 132 1.38 12.14 8.74
C ARG A 132 2.20 11.36 9.77
N PHE A 133 1.62 10.33 10.39
CA PHE A 133 2.31 9.43 11.31
C PHE A 133 3.40 8.62 10.58
N PHE A 134 3.15 8.15 9.36
CA PHE A 134 4.00 7.22 8.62
C PHE A 134 5.44 7.70 8.42
N LEU A 135 5.65 9.02 8.41
CA LEU A 135 6.95 9.67 8.20
C LEU A 135 7.65 10.10 9.50
N THR A 136 7.07 9.83 10.68
CA THR A 136 7.69 10.19 11.97
C THR A 136 8.79 9.21 12.36
N GLU A 137 9.76 9.66 13.16
CA GLU A 137 10.80 8.78 13.71
C GLU A 137 10.24 7.63 14.54
N GLU A 138 9.13 7.88 15.24
CA GLU A 138 8.40 6.87 16.00
C GLU A 138 7.93 5.76 15.08
N ALA A 139 7.23 6.10 13.99
CA ALA A 139 6.73 5.13 13.03
C ALA A 139 7.87 4.36 12.33
N LEU A 140 9.01 5.00 12.07
CA LEU A 140 10.17 4.33 11.48
C LEU A 140 10.76 3.22 12.37
N LYS A 141 10.56 3.31 13.69
CA LYS A 141 11.05 2.32 14.68
C LYS A 141 10.05 1.19 14.94
N CYS A 142 8.82 1.30 14.45
CA CYS A 142 7.79 0.28 14.66
C CYS A 142 7.93 -0.89 13.68
N ASP A 143 7.72 -2.10 14.17
CA ASP A 143 7.64 -3.31 13.33
C ASP A 143 6.46 -3.25 12.34
N SER A 144 5.32 -2.71 12.79
CA SER A 144 4.14 -2.49 11.96
C SER A 144 3.52 -1.13 12.25
N ARG A 145 3.80 -0.16 11.38
CA ARG A 145 3.31 1.23 11.51
C ARG A 145 1.79 1.30 11.65
N ILE A 146 1.07 0.52 10.86
CA ILE A 146 -0.38 0.57 10.86
C ILE A 146 -0.99 -0.11 12.10
N LYS A 147 -0.39 -1.21 12.60
CA LYS A 147 -0.79 -1.81 13.88
C LYS A 147 -0.50 -0.86 15.04
N THR A 148 0.62 -0.14 15.02
CA THR A 148 0.90 0.90 16.03
C THR A 148 -0.12 2.04 15.97
N TYR A 149 -0.49 2.47 14.76
CA TYR A 149 -1.37 3.63 14.59
C TYR A 149 -2.84 3.35 14.95
N CYS A 150 -3.38 2.20 14.52
CA CYS A 150 -4.80 1.90 14.70
C CYS A 150 -5.13 0.45 15.10
N GLY A 151 -4.15 -0.35 15.52
CA GLY A 151 -4.38 -1.72 15.99
C GLY A 151 -5.23 -1.80 17.27
N ILE A 152 -5.84 -2.97 17.48
CA ILE A 152 -6.53 -3.38 18.71
C ILE A 152 -5.61 -4.29 19.52
#